data_AF-A0A3D0ME37-F1
#
_entry.id   AF-A0A3D0ME37-F1
#
_cell.length_a   1.000
_cell.length_b   1.000
_cell.length_c   1.000
_cell.angle_alpha   90.00
_cell.angle_beta   90.00
_cell.angle_gamma   90.00
#
_symmetry.space_group_name_H-M   'P 1'
#
loop_
_entity.id
_entity.type
_entity.pdbx_description
1 polymer ?
#
loop_
_entity_poly.entity_id
_entity_poly.type
_entity_poly.pdbx_seq_one_letter_code
_entity_poly.pdbx_strand_id
1 'polypeptide(L)' 'KGFAALNRIAKYEPYLAGPEITYADFFFRFTAGLVTIVAGKALDWDAFNEMPEIKALLARMDEHESIQRCLADQKKS' A
#
# COMPACT_ATOMS: atom_id res chain seq x y z
N LYS A 1 8.89 12.04 6.37
CA LYS A 1 9.36 11.17 7.49
C LYS A 1 8.58 9.86 7.61
N GLY A 2 7.26 9.81 7.36
CA GLY A 2 6.46 8.58 7.43
C GLY A 2 6.86 7.48 6.44
N PHE A 3 6.74 7.73 5.13
CA PHE A 3 7.13 6.74 4.10
C PHE A 3 8.62 6.39 4.12
N ALA A 4 9.51 7.35 4.40
CA ALA A 4 10.94 7.06 4.55
C ALA A 4 11.24 6.13 5.73
N ALA A 5 10.53 6.29 6.86
CA ALA A 5 10.64 5.37 7.99
C ALA A 5 10.03 4.01 7.66
N LEU A 6 8.89 3.99 6.95
CA LEU A 6 8.27 2.75 6.47
C LEU A 6 9.21 1.99 5.55
N ASN A 7 9.83 2.66 4.57
CA ASN A 7 10.78 2.05 3.64
C ASN A 7 11.98 1.44 4.36
N ARG A 8 12.42 2.08 5.44
CA ARG A 8 13.56 1.62 6.24
C ARG A 8 13.26 0.33 7.01
N ILE A 9 12.01 0.10 7.38
CA ILE A 9 11.60 -1.08 8.17
C ILE A 9 10.92 -2.16 7.32
N ALA A 10 10.42 -1.79 6.14
CA ALA A 10 9.77 -2.71 5.23
C ALA A 10 10.82 -3.63 4.60
N LYS A 11 10.52 -4.93 4.58
CA LYS A 11 11.42 -5.95 4.03
C LYS A 11 11.17 -6.19 2.54
N TYR A 12 9.93 -6.06 2.10
CA TYR A 12 9.53 -6.27 0.69
C TYR A 12 9.96 -7.64 0.13
N GLU A 13 9.81 -8.72 0.91
CA GLU A 13 10.31 -10.05 0.53
C GLU A 13 9.22 -11.12 0.29
N PRO A 14 8.11 -10.96 -0.48
CA PRO A 14 7.65 -9.90 -1.38
C PRO A 14 6.54 -9.01 -0.77
N TYR A 15 6.22 -9.23 0.51
CA TYR A 15 5.24 -8.47 1.30
C TYR A 15 5.95 -7.48 2.24
N LEU A 16 5.20 -6.54 2.82
CA LEU A 16 5.73 -5.44 3.62
C LEU A 16 6.60 -5.93 4.80
N ALA A 17 6.17 -7.00 5.46
CA ALA A 17 6.83 -7.57 6.64
C ALA A 17 7.77 -8.76 6.34
N GLY A 18 7.80 -9.26 5.10
CA GLY A 18 8.62 -10.42 4.71
C GLY A 18 7.94 -11.35 3.69
N PRO A 19 8.14 -12.68 3.77
CA PRO A 19 7.67 -13.66 2.79
C PRO A 19 6.19 -14.03 2.87
N GLU A 20 5.56 -13.73 4.00
CA GLU A 20 4.15 -14.06 4.21
C GLU A 20 3.31 -12.79 4.26
N ILE A 21 2.07 -12.89 3.80
CA ILE A 21 1.08 -11.83 3.92
C ILE A 21 0.70 -11.65 5.39
N THR A 22 0.73 -10.42 5.87
CA THR A 22 0.41 -10.09 7.25
C THR A 22 -0.67 -9.02 7.31
N TYR A 23 -1.18 -8.76 8.52
CA TYR A 23 -2.12 -7.66 8.75
C TYR A 23 -1.57 -6.29 8.31
N ALA A 24 -0.25 -6.10 8.37
CA ALA A 24 0.40 -4.87 7.94
C ALA A 24 0.16 -4.58 6.45
N ASP A 25 0.11 -5.62 5.61
CA ASP A 25 -0.13 -5.50 4.18
C ASP A 25 -1.57 -5.06 3.87
N PHE A 26 -2.55 -5.60 4.59
CA PHE A 26 -3.95 -5.17 4.48
C PHE A 26 -4.12 -3.72 4.92
N PHE A 27 -3.58 -3.36 6.09
CA PHE A 27 -3.63 -1.99 6.59
C PHE A 27 -2.97 -1.02 5.60
N PHE A 28 -1.80 -1.39 5.07
CA PHE A 28 -1.09 -0.60 4.09
C PHE A 28 -1.87 -0.47 2.79
N ARG A 29 -2.50 -1.53 2.27
CA ARG A 29 -3.30 -1.47 1.03
C ARG A 29 -4.46 -0.46 1.10
N PHE A 30 -5.15 -0.37 2.24
CA PHE A 30 -6.26 0.57 2.40
C PHE A 30 -5.80 2.00 2.72
N THR A 31 -4.66 2.16 3.36
CA THR A 31 -4.13 3.48 3.71
C THR A 31 -3.27 4.08 2.61
N ALA A 32 -2.54 3.29 1.82
CA ALA A 32 -1.61 3.76 0.80
C ALA A 32 -2.24 4.70 -0.23
N GLY A 33 -3.47 4.42 -0.68
CA GLY A 33 -4.19 5.32 -1.59
C GLY A 33 -4.46 6.69 -0.97
N LEU A 34 -4.92 6.74 0.28
CA LEU A 34 -5.17 7.98 1.01
C LEU A 34 -3.87 8.75 1.26
N VAL A 35 -2.82 8.07 1.73
CA VAL A 35 -1.54 8.72 2.04
C VAL A 35 -0.91 9.26 0.75
N THR A 36 -1.09 8.61 -0.39
CA THR A 36 -0.61 9.13 -1.68
C THR A 36 -1.36 10.41 -2.09
N ILE A 37 -2.69 10.41 -2.00
CA ILE A 37 -3.48 11.62 -2.31
C ILE A 37 -3.06 12.78 -1.40
N VAL A 38 -2.86 12.51 -0.11
CA VAL A 38 -2.40 13.51 0.85
C VAL A 38 -0.97 13.95 0.58
N ALA A 39 -0.05 13.03 0.24
CA ALA A 39 1.34 13.35 -0.09
C ALA A 39 1.44 14.22 -1.34
N GLY A 40 0.68 13.90 -2.39
CA GLY A 40 0.61 14.74 -3.59
C GLY A 40 0.05 16.13 -3.29
N LYS A 41 -1.03 16.23 -2.49
CA LYS A 41 -1.65 17.54 -2.18
C LYS A 41 -0.86 18.38 -1.19
N ALA A 42 -0.24 17.77 -0.18
CA ALA A 42 0.41 18.48 0.92
C ALA A 42 1.90 18.69 0.70
N LEU A 43 2.55 17.81 -0.07
CA LEU A 43 4.01 17.78 -0.23
C LEU A 43 4.45 17.80 -1.71
N ASP A 44 3.52 17.88 -2.66
CA ASP A 44 3.78 17.74 -4.11
C ASP A 44 4.62 16.49 -4.43
N TRP A 45 4.40 15.42 -3.64
CA TRP A 45 5.23 14.24 -3.65
C TRP A 45 4.42 13.00 -4.01
N ASP A 46 4.83 12.33 -5.08
CA ASP A 46 4.24 11.08 -5.53
C ASP A 46 5.02 9.87 -5.00
N ALA A 47 4.60 9.40 -3.82
CA ALA A 47 5.19 8.24 -3.18
C ALA A 47 5.06 6.94 -4.01
N PHE A 48 4.10 6.85 -4.95
CA PHE A 48 4.01 5.67 -5.83
C PHE A 48 5.05 5.67 -6.94
N ASN A 49 5.44 6.86 -7.44
CA ASN A 49 6.44 6.96 -8.49
C ASN A 49 7.87 6.73 -7.96
N GLU A 50 8.16 7.11 -6.72
CA GLU A 50 9.50 6.94 -6.15
C GLU A 50 9.76 5.53 -5.59
N MET A 51 8.72 4.72 -5.40
CA MET A 51 8.82 3.43 -4.70
C MET A 51 8.14 2.31 -5.49
N PRO A 52 8.82 1.72 -6.48
CA PRO A 52 8.25 0.66 -7.32
C PRO A 52 7.82 -0.58 -6.52
N GLU A 53 8.51 -0.86 -5.40
CA GLU A 53 8.20 -1.96 -4.46
C GLU A 53 6.75 -1.87 -3.95
N ILE A 54 6.30 -0.65 -3.63
CA ILE A 54 4.95 -0.39 -3.11
C ILE A 54 3.91 -0.72 -4.17
N LYS A 55 4.14 -0.32 -5.42
CA LYS A 55 3.23 -0.62 -6.54
C LYS A 55 3.12 -2.12 -6.78
N ALA A 56 4.25 -2.84 -6.72
CA ALA A 56 4.26 -4.30 -6.85
C ALA A 56 3.51 -5.00 -5.70
N LEU A 57 3.67 -4.50 -4.46
CA LEU A 57 2.93 -4.98 -3.30
C LEU A 57 1.42 -4.77 -3.48
N LEU A 58 1.00 -3.55 -3.84
CA LEU A 58 -0.42 -3.26 -4.02
C LEU A 58 -1.06 -4.11 -5.13
N ALA A 59 -0.36 -4.31 -6.25
CA ALA A 59 -0.83 -5.15 -7.33
C ALA A 59 -1.06 -6.60 -6.88
N ARG A 60 -0.14 -7.16 -6.09
CA ARG A 60 -0.33 -8.51 -5.50
C ARG A 60 -1.48 -8.55 -4.51
N MET A 61 -1.61 -7.53 -3.66
CA MET A 61 -2.72 -7.46 -2.70
C MET A 61 -4.07 -7.37 -3.42
N ASP A 62 -4.14 -6.70 -4.58
CA ASP A 62 -5.35 -6.62 -5.39
C ASP A 62 -5.76 -7.98 -5.98
N GLU A 63 -4.88 -8.95 -6.14
CA GLU A 63 -5.26 -10.30 -6.59
C GLU A 63 -6.01 -11.09 -5.49
N HIS A 64 -5.99 -10.65 -4.23
CA HIS A 64 -6.60 -11.37 -3.13
C HIS A 64 -8.13 -11.24 -3.11
N GLU A 65 -8.85 -12.36 -3.09
CA GLU A 65 -10.32 -12.41 -3.17
C GLU A 65 -11.01 -11.55 -2.09
N SER A 66 -10.51 -11.61 -0.85
CA SER A 66 -11.05 -10.81 0.25
C SER A 66 -10.92 -9.31 0.00
N ILE A 67 -9.83 -8.87 -0.66
CA ILE A 67 -9.60 -7.47 -0.99
C ILE A 67 -10.53 -7.04 -2.12
N GLN A 68 -10.67 -7.86 -3.17
CA GLN A 68 -11.60 -7.61 -4.26
C GLN A 68 -13.04 -7.43 -3.74
N ARG A 69 -13.46 -8.25 -2.77
CA ARG A 69 -14.78 -8.12 -2.14
C ARG A 69 -14.91 -6.82 -1.35
N CYS A 70 -13.93 -6.46 -0.52
CA CYS A 70 -13.93 -5.18 0.20
C CYS A 70 -13.97 -3.97 -0.73
N LEU A 71 -13.22 -4.00 -1.85
CA LEU A 71 -13.23 -2.93 -2.85
C LEU A 71 -14.57 -2.83 -3.57
N ALA A 72 -15.18 -3.97 -3.91
CA ALA A 72 -16.51 -4.02 -4.51
C ALA A 72 -17.58 -3.44 -3.56
N ASP A 73 -17.47 -3.69 -2.26
CA ASP A 73 -18.38 -3.16 -1.25
C ASP A 73 -18.15 -1.65 -1.05
N GLN A 74 -16.89 -1.17 -1.02
CA GLN A 74 -16.58 0.26 -0.95
C GLN A 74 -17.13 1.05 -2.16
N LYS A 75 -17.09 0.47 -3.36
CA LYS A 75 -17.59 1.11 -4.58
C LYS A 75 -19.12 1.25 -4.61
N LYS A 76 -19.84 0.48 -3.79
CA LYS A 76 -21.31 0.53 -3.70
C LYS A 76 -21.82 1.57 -2.70
N SER A 77 -20.95 2.12 -1.85
CA SER A 77 -21.27 3.18 -0.90
C SER A 77 -21.05 4.56 -1.50
#